data_AF-A0A815D1H4-F1
#
_entry.id   AF-A0A815D1H4-F1
#
_cell.length_a   1.000
_cell.length_b   1.000
_cell.length_c   1.000
_cell.angle_alpha   90.00
_cell.angle_beta   90.00
_cell.angle_gamma   90.00
#
_symmetry.space_group_name_H-M   'P 1'
#
loop_
_entity.id
_entity.type
_entity.pdbx_description
1 polymer ?
#
loop_
_entity_poly.entity_id
_entity_poly.type
_entity_poly.pdbx_seq_one_letter_code
_entity_poly.pdbx_strand_id
1 'polypeptide(L)'
;MIATILLRTLCKDNSRYSRIVGTGSAKEQFGWKLIDGDVFRPPQKGILLSTLVGNGVQIAMTFLITLVFVALDFLSPDKPGALLTCKIYGDVFRPPQKSILLSTLVGKGVQIAMTFLIILVFATLDFFSSDKPDALWTCLILCYILFGIPAGYTSARLYKMFGGTNWMIIALTTTVTCPSLIFLMLFFVNVLLWASISSATLPPTTFLALLALWFCISTPWVFIGAYLGFKRSVYKNPVRINQIPRQIPEQPFYTKPLLSMLTGGILPFCCIPIQLSFIFKSIWTHQYYHYFGFLLVVYIILIITCSEITISLCYFHLCTEDYNWWWRSFLTSGFTAVYVFLYSGFYFVTELKISDGISRFFYFGYTLMVTFSLFLLTGTIGFLACFWFVRIIYSVIKFDYMKQPSINDISNYFK
;
A
#
# COMPACT_ATOMS: atom_id res chain seq x y z
N MET A 1 -22.85 -7.77 -15.20
CA MET A 1 -22.36 -7.77 -16.60
C MET A 1 -22.54 -9.13 -17.29
N ILE A 2 -22.07 -10.23 -16.71
CA ILE A 2 -22.21 -11.58 -17.31
C ILE A 2 -23.68 -12.03 -17.36
N ALA A 3 -24.44 -11.86 -16.27
CA ALA A 3 -25.86 -12.20 -16.22
C ALA A 3 -26.70 -11.43 -17.27
N THR A 4 -26.41 -10.14 -17.47
CA THR A 4 -27.06 -9.31 -18.49
C THR A 4 -26.69 -9.73 -19.91
N ILE A 5 -25.45 -10.20 -20.15
CA ILE A 5 -25.03 -10.76 -21.44
C ILE A 5 -25.77 -12.08 -21.69
N LEU A 6 -25.79 -12.98 -20.71
CA LEU A 6 -26.52 -14.25 -20.79
C LEU A 6 -28.01 -14.06 -21.06
N LEU A 7 -28.68 -13.17 -20.30
CA LEU A 7 -30.10 -12.86 -20.51
C LEU A 7 -30.37 -12.29 -21.89
N ARG A 8 -29.52 -11.38 -22.40
CA ARG A 8 -29.66 -10.84 -23.76
C ARG A 8 -29.49 -11.92 -24.82
N THR A 9 -28.50 -12.80 -24.67
CA THR A 9 -28.28 -13.93 -25.59
C THR A 9 -29.48 -14.87 -25.56
N LEU A 10 -30.01 -15.17 -24.38
CA LEU A 10 -31.14 -16.09 -24.19
C LEU A 10 -32.45 -15.51 -24.74
N CYS A 11 -32.73 -14.22 -24.49
CA CYS A 11 -33.88 -13.53 -25.10
C CYS A 11 -33.75 -13.45 -26.63
N LYS A 12 -32.55 -13.19 -27.15
CA LYS A 12 -32.28 -13.15 -28.59
C LYS A 12 -32.49 -14.52 -29.23
N ASP A 13 -31.96 -15.57 -28.62
CA ASP A 13 -32.14 -16.96 -29.08
C ASP A 13 -33.61 -17.38 -29.03
N ASN A 14 -34.36 -16.97 -27.99
CA ASN A 14 -35.79 -17.26 -27.89
C ASN A 14 -36.60 -16.51 -28.96
N SER A 15 -36.29 -15.23 -29.21
CA SER A 15 -36.96 -14.45 -30.26
C SER A 15 -36.69 -14.98 -31.67
N ARG A 16 -35.48 -15.50 -31.91
CA ARG A 16 -35.07 -16.10 -33.18
C ARG A 16 -35.80 -17.43 -33.39
N TYR A 17 -35.96 -18.22 -32.33
CA TYR A 17 -36.75 -19.45 -32.35
C TYR A 17 -38.22 -19.19 -32.71
N SER A 18 -38.89 -18.23 -32.07
CA SER A 18 -40.29 -17.89 -32.38
C SER A 18 -40.51 -17.48 -33.84
N ARG A 19 -39.51 -16.82 -34.47
CA ARG A 19 -39.58 -16.47 -35.91
C ARG A 19 -39.44 -17.67 -36.83
N ILE A 20 -38.57 -18.63 -36.51
CA ILE A 20 -38.33 -19.83 -37.32
C ILE A 20 -39.54 -20.77 -37.29
N VAL A 21 -40.19 -20.91 -36.13
CA VAL A 21 -41.44 -21.69 -35.99
C VAL A 21 -42.58 -21.12 -36.84
N GLY A 22 -42.66 -19.79 -36.97
CA GLY A 22 -43.70 -19.12 -37.77
C GLY A 22 -43.54 -19.26 -39.29
N THR A 23 -42.35 -19.58 -39.81
CA THR A 23 -42.05 -19.63 -41.25
C THR A 23 -42.14 -21.03 -41.87
N GLY A 24 -42.54 -22.07 -41.12
CA GLY A 24 -42.81 -23.41 -41.65
C GLY A 24 -41.62 -24.16 -42.27
N SER A 25 -40.40 -23.63 -42.16
CA SER A 25 -39.19 -24.25 -42.69
C SER A 25 -38.61 -25.25 -41.69
N ALA A 26 -38.83 -26.54 -41.93
CA ALA A 26 -38.23 -27.64 -41.18
C ALA A 26 -36.73 -27.80 -41.54
N LYS A 27 -35.88 -26.85 -41.15
CA LYS A 27 -34.42 -27.00 -41.20
C LYS A 27 -33.82 -26.87 -39.80
N GLU A 28 -33.24 -27.99 -39.36
CA GLU A 28 -32.29 -28.20 -38.26
C GLU A 28 -32.55 -27.38 -36.97
N GLN A 29 -33.17 -28.04 -35.99
CA GLN A 29 -33.13 -27.57 -34.61
C GLN A 29 -31.65 -27.48 -34.17
N PHE A 30 -31.15 -26.30 -33.79
CA PHE A 30 -29.80 -26.12 -33.26
C PHE A 30 -29.84 -25.69 -31.79
N GLY A 31 -28.93 -26.24 -30.98
CA GLY A 31 -28.60 -25.76 -29.63
C GLY A 31 -29.12 -26.59 -28.46
N TRP A 32 -29.02 -26.05 -27.25
CA TRP A 32 -29.42 -26.67 -25.96
C TRP A 32 -30.85 -27.21 -25.94
N LYS A 33 -31.72 -26.76 -26.85
CA LYS A 33 -33.09 -27.23 -27.04
C LYS A 33 -33.20 -28.64 -27.67
N LEU A 34 -32.15 -29.13 -28.35
CA LEU A 34 -32.06 -30.53 -28.80
C LEU A 34 -31.91 -31.51 -27.64
N ILE A 35 -31.37 -31.01 -26.52
CA ILE A 35 -31.01 -31.79 -25.34
C ILE A 35 -32.08 -31.62 -24.25
N ASP A 36 -33.20 -30.94 -24.54
CA ASP A 36 -34.25 -30.63 -23.55
C ASP A 36 -34.79 -31.89 -22.84
N GLY A 37 -34.89 -33.02 -23.57
CA GLY A 37 -35.27 -34.31 -23.01
C GLY A 37 -34.15 -35.09 -22.30
N ASP A 38 -32.88 -34.71 -22.53
CA ASP A 38 -31.69 -35.43 -22.06
C ASP A 38 -30.90 -34.68 -20.97
N VAL A 39 -31.15 -33.39 -20.76
CA VAL A 39 -30.49 -32.52 -19.78
C VAL A 39 -30.66 -33.02 -18.35
N PHE A 40 -31.82 -33.60 -18.03
CA PHE A 40 -32.14 -34.08 -16.68
C PHE A 40 -31.86 -35.56 -16.46
N ARG A 41 -31.16 -36.23 -17.38
CA ARG A 41 -30.72 -37.62 -17.16
C ARG A 41 -29.76 -37.68 -15.97
N PRO A 42 -29.88 -38.70 -15.09
CA PRO A 42 -28.99 -38.83 -13.95
C PRO A 42 -27.54 -38.99 -14.45
N PRO A 43 -26.60 -38.14 -13.98
CA PRO A 43 -25.21 -38.21 -14.43
C PRO A 43 -24.57 -39.52 -13.96
N GLN A 44 -23.62 -40.05 -14.73
CA GLN A 44 -22.95 -41.33 -14.45
C GLN A 44 -22.34 -41.42 -13.03
N LYS A 45 -21.99 -40.28 -12.41
CA LYS A 45 -21.50 -40.19 -11.02
C LYS A 45 -22.36 -39.28 -10.14
N GLY A 46 -23.68 -39.43 -10.20
CA GLY A 46 -24.63 -38.61 -9.43
C GLY A 46 -24.37 -38.56 -7.93
N ILE A 47 -23.88 -39.65 -7.34
CA ILE A 47 -23.55 -39.71 -5.90
C ILE A 47 -22.40 -38.76 -5.53
N LEU A 48 -21.36 -38.68 -6.37
CA LEU A 48 -20.23 -37.78 -6.13
C LEU A 48 -20.64 -36.30 -6.31
N LEU A 49 -21.48 -36.03 -7.32
CA LEU A 49 -21.94 -34.69 -7.59
C LEU A 49 -22.86 -34.19 -6.46
N SER A 50 -23.81 -35.01 -6.01
CA SER A 50 -24.74 -34.62 -4.94
C SER A 50 -24.03 -34.41 -3.61
N THR A 51 -23.02 -35.22 -3.28
CA THR A 51 -22.20 -35.05 -2.07
C THR A 51 -21.32 -33.81 -2.14
N LEU A 52 -20.73 -33.48 -3.30
CA LEU A 52 -19.97 -32.24 -3.49
C LEU A 52 -20.85 -30.99 -3.40
N VAL A 53 -22.02 -31.00 -4.05
CA VAL A 53 -22.98 -29.88 -3.99
C VAL A 53 -23.52 -29.72 -2.57
N GLY A 54 -23.86 -30.81 -1.88
CA GLY A 54 -24.31 -30.79 -0.49
C GLY A 54 -23.27 -30.18 0.46
N ASN A 55 -22.01 -30.63 0.38
CA ASN A 55 -20.91 -30.05 1.16
C ASN A 55 -20.66 -28.57 0.80
N GLY A 56 -20.74 -28.22 -0.49
CA GLY A 56 -20.59 -26.84 -0.95
C GLY A 56 -21.68 -25.92 -0.38
N VAL A 57 -22.94 -26.36 -0.39
CA VAL A 57 -24.06 -25.63 0.22
C VAL A 57 -23.89 -25.53 1.73
N GLN A 58 -23.46 -26.60 2.40
CA GLN A 58 -23.21 -26.59 3.85
C GLN A 58 -22.11 -25.58 4.23
N ILE A 59 -20.99 -25.55 3.49
CA ILE A 59 -19.90 -24.59 3.70
C ILE A 59 -20.38 -23.16 3.41
N ALA A 60 -21.12 -22.95 2.33
CA ALA A 60 -21.67 -21.63 1.98
C ALA A 60 -22.63 -21.11 3.05
N MET A 61 -23.51 -21.98 3.57
CA MET A 61 -24.46 -21.63 4.63
C MET A 61 -23.75 -21.37 5.95
N THR A 62 -22.78 -22.21 6.34
CA THR A 62 -21.99 -21.97 7.57
C THR A 62 -21.20 -20.68 7.47
N PHE A 63 -20.60 -20.36 6.32
CA PHE A 63 -19.92 -19.09 6.10
C PHE A 63 -20.86 -17.88 6.17
N LEU A 64 -22.04 -17.97 5.55
CA LEU A 64 -23.02 -16.89 5.55
C LEU A 64 -23.62 -16.65 6.94
N ILE A 65 -23.95 -17.73 7.67
CA ILE A 65 -24.44 -17.66 9.04
C ILE A 65 -23.37 -17.06 9.96
N THR A 66 -22.12 -17.54 9.89
CA THR A 66 -21.03 -16.98 10.70
C THR A 66 -20.78 -15.50 10.40
N LEU A 67 -20.85 -15.06 9.13
CA LEU A 67 -20.79 -13.64 8.76
C LEU A 67 -21.91 -12.82 9.40
N VAL A 68 -23.15 -13.33 9.40
CA VAL A 68 -24.30 -12.64 10.03
C VAL A 68 -24.12 -12.56 11.55
N PHE A 69 -23.68 -13.64 12.20
CA PHE A 69 -23.44 -13.66 13.66
C PHE A 69 -22.28 -12.76 14.08
N VAL A 70 -21.25 -12.60 13.23
CA VAL A 70 -20.17 -11.63 13.42
C VAL A 70 -20.69 -10.19 13.20
N ALA A 71 -21.49 -9.95 12.17
CA ALA A 71 -22.06 -8.63 11.88
C ALA A 71 -23.08 -8.15 12.94
N LEU A 72 -23.70 -9.07 13.68
CA LEU A 72 -24.62 -8.80 14.78
C LEU A 72 -23.93 -8.76 16.16
N ASP A 73 -22.59 -8.76 16.22
CA ASP A 73 -21.76 -8.77 17.45
C ASP A 73 -22.03 -9.95 18.42
N PHE A 74 -22.79 -10.97 18.01
CA PHE A 74 -23.11 -12.12 18.86
C PHE A 74 -21.90 -13.06 19.08
N LEU A 75 -20.97 -13.08 18.12
CA LEU A 75 -19.69 -13.79 18.20
C LEU A 75 -18.52 -12.81 18.40
N SER A 76 -18.74 -11.71 19.13
CA SER A 76 -17.66 -10.77 19.37
C SER A 76 -16.55 -11.44 20.21
N PRO A 77 -15.30 -11.57 19.72
CA PRO A 77 -14.16 -12.08 20.48
C PRO A 77 -13.68 -11.05 21.52
N ASP A 78 -14.60 -10.46 22.28
CA ASP A 78 -14.40 -9.24 23.07
C ASP A 78 -13.72 -9.46 24.43
N LYS A 79 -13.40 -10.70 24.81
CA LYS A 79 -12.77 -11.00 26.11
C LYS A 79 -11.26 -11.25 26.08
N PRO A 80 -10.64 -11.87 25.05
CA PRO A 80 -9.17 -11.99 25.01
C PRO A 80 -8.44 -10.68 24.64
N GLY A 81 -9.04 -9.80 23.83
CA GLY A 81 -8.38 -8.58 23.35
C GLY A 81 -8.09 -7.55 24.46
N ALA A 82 -9.03 -7.36 25.39
CA ALA A 82 -8.88 -6.41 26.49
C ALA A 82 -7.74 -6.80 27.46
N LEU A 83 -7.60 -8.09 27.77
CA LEU A 83 -6.53 -8.60 28.64
C LEU A 83 -5.15 -8.53 27.97
N LEU A 84 -5.06 -8.87 26.68
CA LEU A 84 -3.81 -8.77 25.91
C LEU A 84 -3.36 -7.31 25.81
N THR A 85 -4.28 -6.38 25.54
CA THR A 85 -3.96 -4.97 25.41
C THR A 85 -3.49 -4.35 26.74
N CYS A 86 -4.00 -4.85 27.87
CA CYS A 86 -3.55 -4.46 29.20
C CYS A 86 -2.09 -4.86 29.49
N LYS A 87 -1.66 -6.06 29.07
CA LYS A 87 -0.29 -6.54 29.30
C LYS A 87 0.77 -5.79 28.49
N ILE A 88 0.42 -5.25 27.32
CA ILE A 88 1.35 -4.59 26.40
C ILE A 88 1.26 -3.05 26.53
N TYR A 89 0.26 -2.56 27.27
CA TYR A 89 -0.09 -1.14 27.44
C TYR A 89 1.11 -0.21 27.64
N GLY A 90 2.06 -0.59 28.50
CA GLY A 90 3.23 0.22 28.82
C GLY A 90 4.40 0.18 27.84
N ASP A 91 4.43 -0.72 26.84
CA ASP A 91 5.61 -0.86 25.95
C ASP A 91 5.36 -0.45 24.49
N VAL A 92 4.09 -0.25 24.10
CA VAL A 92 3.68 0.03 22.71
C VAL A 92 4.28 1.32 22.14
N PHE A 93 4.44 2.36 22.96
CA PHE A 93 4.95 3.66 22.54
C PHE A 93 6.46 3.84 22.74
N ARG A 94 7.19 2.75 23.02
CA ARG A 94 8.65 2.77 23.13
C ARG A 94 9.26 3.23 21.80
N PRO A 95 10.29 4.11 21.80
CA PRO A 95 10.93 4.56 20.57
C PRO A 95 11.55 3.37 19.82
N PRO A 96 11.42 3.32 18.49
CA PRO A 96 11.97 2.24 17.69
C PRO A 96 13.50 2.28 17.65
N GLN A 97 14.10 1.11 17.41
CA GLN A 97 15.52 1.03 17.04
C GLN A 97 15.77 1.90 15.80
N LYS A 98 16.86 2.69 15.77
CA LYS A 98 17.15 3.63 14.67
C LYS A 98 16.00 4.62 14.38
N SER A 99 15.54 5.33 15.42
CA SER A 99 14.46 6.33 15.35
C SER A 99 14.68 7.43 14.30
N ILE A 100 15.92 7.85 14.07
CA ILE A 100 16.28 8.83 13.03
C ILE A 100 15.96 8.28 11.64
N LEU A 101 16.36 7.03 11.35
CA LEU A 101 16.14 6.45 10.03
C LEU A 101 14.64 6.35 9.71
N LEU A 102 13.83 5.79 10.63
CA LEU A 102 12.39 5.66 10.41
C LEU A 102 11.73 7.02 10.17
N SER A 103 12.04 8.03 11.00
CA SER A 103 11.45 9.37 10.85
C SER A 103 11.84 10.04 9.52
N THR A 104 13.08 9.84 9.04
CA THR A 104 13.54 10.38 7.75
C THR A 104 12.87 9.70 6.56
N LEU A 105 12.75 8.37 6.59
CA LEU A 105 12.04 7.60 5.56
C LEU A 105 10.56 7.98 5.52
N VAL A 106 9.96 8.18 6.70
CA VAL A 106 8.56 8.61 6.79
C VAL A 106 8.35 10.02 6.24
N GLY A 107 9.26 10.95 6.54
CA GLY A 107 9.20 12.28 5.93
C GLY A 107 9.31 12.24 4.41
N LYS A 108 10.19 11.39 3.87
CA LYS A 108 10.38 11.27 2.41
C LYS A 108 9.22 10.60 1.69
N GLY A 109 8.60 9.57 2.28
CA GLY A 109 7.39 9.01 1.67
C GLY A 109 6.21 9.98 1.70
N VAL A 110 6.05 10.83 2.74
CA VAL A 110 5.06 11.91 2.75
C VAL A 110 5.31 12.92 1.62
N GLN A 111 6.57 13.28 1.36
CA GLN A 111 6.95 14.14 0.24
C GLN A 111 6.48 13.55 -1.09
N ILE A 112 6.80 12.28 -1.34
CA ILE A 112 6.47 11.59 -2.59
C ILE A 112 4.95 11.42 -2.73
N ALA A 113 4.26 11.00 -1.66
CA ALA A 113 2.82 10.80 -1.65
C ALA A 113 2.03 12.09 -1.92
N MET A 114 2.43 13.21 -1.31
CA MET A 114 1.80 14.51 -1.57
C MET A 114 2.09 15.01 -2.98
N THR A 115 3.34 14.87 -3.44
CA THR A 115 3.74 15.26 -4.81
C THR A 115 2.93 14.49 -5.85
N PHE A 116 2.83 13.17 -5.71
CA PHE A 116 2.07 12.32 -6.62
C PHE A 116 0.57 12.64 -6.60
N LEU A 117 -0.01 12.85 -5.42
CA LEU A 117 -1.42 13.25 -5.29
C LEU A 117 -1.71 14.57 -6.02
N ILE A 118 -0.89 15.60 -5.81
CA ILE A 118 -1.07 16.93 -6.40
C ILE A 118 -0.96 16.87 -7.92
N ILE A 119 0.04 16.16 -8.43
CA ILE A 119 0.23 15.98 -9.88
C ILE A 119 -0.97 15.26 -10.48
N LEU A 120 -1.46 14.19 -9.85
CA LEU A 120 -2.63 13.48 -10.33
C LEU A 120 -3.86 14.38 -10.34
N VAL A 121 -4.10 15.15 -9.28
CA VAL A 121 -5.23 16.08 -9.23
C VAL A 121 -5.15 17.13 -10.34
N PHE A 122 -4.00 17.78 -10.52
CA PHE A 122 -3.82 18.75 -11.61
C PHE A 122 -3.89 18.13 -13.00
N ALA A 123 -3.41 16.89 -13.17
CA ALA A 123 -3.55 16.16 -14.42
C ALA A 123 -5.02 15.77 -14.70
N THR A 124 -5.83 15.48 -13.68
CA THR A 124 -7.27 15.22 -13.86
C THR A 124 -8.10 16.46 -14.16
N LEU A 125 -7.63 17.64 -13.77
CA LEU A 125 -8.30 18.92 -14.04
C LEU A 125 -7.90 19.52 -15.40
N ASP A 126 -7.19 18.76 -16.25
CA ASP A 126 -6.66 19.20 -17.55
C ASP A 126 -5.83 20.48 -17.51
N PHE A 127 -5.23 20.80 -16.34
CA PHE A 127 -4.32 21.95 -16.23
C PHE A 127 -3.06 21.75 -17.09
N PHE A 128 -2.72 20.49 -17.36
CA PHE A 128 -1.67 20.10 -18.29
C PHE A 128 -2.32 19.52 -19.55
N SER A 129 -2.30 20.31 -20.62
CA SER A 129 -2.70 19.81 -21.93
C SER A 129 -1.76 18.65 -22.33
N SER A 130 -2.32 17.50 -22.74
CA SER A 130 -1.57 16.28 -23.09
C SER A 130 -0.54 16.50 -24.21
N ASP A 131 -0.63 17.62 -24.93
CA ASP A 131 0.22 17.96 -26.06
C ASP A 131 1.58 18.56 -25.66
N LYS A 132 1.81 18.89 -24.38
CA LYS A 132 3.08 19.47 -23.88
C LYS A 132 3.64 18.69 -22.68
N PRO A 133 4.31 17.55 -22.89
CA PRO A 133 4.84 16.69 -21.82
C PRO A 133 5.87 17.41 -20.92
N ASP A 134 6.58 18.41 -21.44
CA ASP A 134 7.61 19.16 -20.71
C ASP A 134 7.05 19.94 -19.51
N ALA A 135 5.78 20.37 -19.60
CA ALA A 135 5.11 21.06 -18.51
C ALA A 135 4.85 20.12 -17.31
N LEU A 136 4.52 18.86 -17.57
CA LEU A 136 4.30 17.84 -16.54
C LEU A 136 5.58 17.55 -15.77
N TRP A 137 6.70 17.36 -16.47
CA TRP A 137 8.01 17.12 -15.84
C TRP A 137 8.48 18.31 -15.01
N THR A 138 8.30 19.52 -15.54
CA THR A 138 8.66 20.76 -14.83
C THR A 138 7.81 20.94 -13.56
N CYS A 139 6.50 20.70 -13.65
CA CYS A 139 5.61 20.75 -12.50
C CYS A 139 5.96 19.68 -11.46
N LEU A 140 6.29 18.47 -11.90
CA LEU A 140 6.71 17.39 -11.00
C LEU A 140 7.92 17.80 -10.17
N ILE A 141 8.95 18.36 -10.80
CA ILE A 141 10.16 18.84 -10.12
C ILE A 141 9.81 19.97 -9.14
N LEU A 142 9.02 20.96 -9.58
CA LEU A 142 8.61 22.09 -8.75
C LEU A 142 7.82 21.63 -7.51
N CYS A 143 6.79 20.81 -7.71
CA CYS A 143 5.99 20.24 -6.63
C CYS A 143 6.87 19.42 -5.69
N TYR A 144 7.76 18.59 -6.21
CA TYR A 144 8.67 17.79 -5.37
C TYR A 144 9.53 18.67 -4.46
N ILE A 145 10.08 19.78 -4.98
CA ILE A 145 10.85 20.76 -4.19
C ILE A 145 9.96 21.39 -3.11
N LEU A 146 8.76 21.86 -3.48
CA LEU A 146 7.82 22.50 -2.57
C LEU A 146 7.31 21.57 -1.45
N PHE A 147 7.17 20.28 -1.74
CA PHE A 147 6.80 19.27 -0.74
C PHE A 147 7.95 18.87 0.20
N GLY A 148 9.12 19.52 0.07
CA GLY A 148 10.19 19.45 1.07
C GLY A 148 9.77 19.93 2.46
N ILE A 149 8.86 20.91 2.58
CA ILE A 149 8.36 21.40 3.89
C ILE A 149 7.60 20.29 4.64
N PRO A 150 6.56 19.64 4.07
CA PRO A 150 5.90 18.51 4.74
C PRO A 150 6.84 17.36 5.11
N ALA A 151 7.86 17.11 4.29
CA ALA A 151 8.89 16.11 4.56
C ALA A 151 9.67 16.42 5.85
N GLY A 152 10.20 17.64 5.95
CA GLY A 152 10.90 18.12 7.13
C GLY A 152 9.99 18.20 8.36
N TYR A 153 8.74 18.64 8.17
CA TYR A 153 7.77 18.77 9.26
C TYR A 153 7.42 17.42 9.89
N THR A 154 7.08 16.41 9.08
CA THR A 154 6.67 15.09 9.57
C THR A 154 7.83 14.33 10.21
N SER A 155 9.01 14.36 9.60
CA SER A 155 10.23 13.75 10.16
C SER A 155 10.62 14.37 11.51
N ALA A 156 10.64 15.70 11.62
CA ALA A 156 10.90 16.42 12.86
C ALA A 156 9.90 16.06 13.97
N ARG A 157 8.62 15.99 13.63
CA ARG A 157 7.54 15.68 14.59
C ARG A 157 7.67 14.27 15.16
N LEU A 158 7.96 13.28 14.31
CA LEU A 158 8.18 11.90 14.73
C LEU A 158 9.46 11.77 15.57
N TYR A 159 10.55 12.40 15.14
CA TYR A 159 11.81 12.36 15.88
C TYR A 159 11.70 13.00 17.28
N LYS A 160 10.99 14.14 17.37
CA LYS A 160 10.69 14.78 18.66
C LYS A 160 9.81 13.91 19.55
N MET A 161 8.86 13.16 18.97
CA MET A 161 8.05 12.18 19.71
C MET A 161 8.88 11.03 20.27
N PHE A 162 9.94 10.61 19.57
CA PHE A 162 10.87 9.59 20.05
C PHE A 162 11.86 10.08 21.12
N GLY A 163 11.75 11.33 21.58
CA GLY A 163 12.65 11.93 22.56
C GLY A 163 13.90 12.59 21.96
N GLY A 164 13.94 12.78 20.64
CA GLY A 164 15.04 13.46 19.96
C GLY A 164 15.06 14.96 20.24
N THR A 165 16.24 15.49 20.60
CA THR A 165 16.45 16.92 20.90
C THR A 165 17.01 17.69 19.71
N ASN A 166 17.81 17.03 18.87
CA ASN A 166 18.63 17.70 17.84
C ASN A 166 17.88 17.84 16.51
N TRP A 167 17.23 18.99 16.31
CA TRP A 167 16.44 19.27 15.10
C TRP A 167 17.28 19.41 13.82
N MET A 168 18.53 19.89 13.93
CA MET A 168 19.42 20.06 12.79
C MET A 168 19.87 18.71 12.21
N ILE A 169 20.18 17.73 13.07
CA ILE A 169 20.62 16.39 12.63
C ILE A 169 19.50 15.69 11.85
N ILE A 170 18.26 15.78 12.33
CA ILE A 170 17.14 15.16 11.62
C ILE A 170 16.82 15.89 10.31
N ALA A 171 16.94 17.22 10.26
CA ALA A 171 16.79 17.99 9.02
C ALA A 171 17.85 17.58 7.99
N LEU A 172 19.12 17.51 8.39
CA LEU A 172 20.22 17.09 7.53
C LEU A 172 20.07 15.64 7.06
N THR A 173 19.77 14.72 7.98
CA THR A 173 19.57 13.30 7.65
C THR A 173 18.36 13.11 6.72
N THR A 174 17.29 13.88 6.90
CA THR A 174 16.11 13.84 6.02
C THR A 174 16.47 14.30 4.62
N THR A 175 17.26 15.35 4.48
CA THR A 175 17.70 15.85 3.19
C THR A 175 18.63 14.87 2.47
N VAL A 176 19.56 14.24 3.21
CA VAL A 176 20.61 13.38 2.63
C VAL A 176 20.10 11.98 2.27
N THR A 177 19.34 11.31 3.14
CA THR A 177 19.14 9.85 3.08
C THR A 177 18.55 9.32 1.78
N CYS A 178 17.43 9.89 1.29
CA CYS A 178 16.78 9.37 0.08
C CYS A 178 17.42 9.87 -1.23
N PRO A 179 17.71 11.18 -1.40
CA PRO A 179 18.31 11.65 -2.64
C PRO A 179 19.76 11.15 -2.83
N SER A 180 20.52 10.91 -1.75
CA SER A 180 21.86 10.30 -1.87
C SER A 180 21.80 8.88 -2.45
N LEU A 181 20.82 8.07 -2.04
CA LEU A 181 20.63 6.71 -2.57
C LEU A 181 20.25 6.74 -4.06
N ILE A 182 19.31 7.62 -4.45
CA ILE A 182 18.90 7.78 -5.86
C ILE A 182 20.08 8.31 -6.69
N PHE A 183 20.82 9.30 -6.18
CA PHE A 183 21.99 9.86 -6.84
C PHE A 183 23.10 8.82 -7.01
N LEU A 184 23.36 7.98 -6.00
CA LEU A 184 24.33 6.90 -6.08
C LEU A 184 23.94 5.86 -7.15
N MET A 185 22.66 5.48 -7.20
CA MET A 185 22.16 4.58 -8.25
C MET A 185 22.29 5.23 -9.64
N LEU A 186 21.95 6.51 -9.78
CA LEU A 186 22.06 7.25 -11.04
C LEU A 186 23.51 7.36 -11.49
N PHE A 187 24.42 7.64 -10.56
CA PHE A 187 25.85 7.71 -10.82
C PHE A 187 26.38 6.36 -11.31
N PHE A 188 26.02 5.25 -10.66
CA PHE A 188 26.45 3.92 -11.07
C PHE A 188 25.94 3.56 -12.47
N VAL A 189 24.68 3.87 -12.76
CA VAL A 189 24.10 3.73 -14.11
C VAL A 189 24.85 4.59 -15.13
N ASN A 190 25.24 5.81 -14.77
CA ASN A 190 25.96 6.71 -15.68
C ASN A 190 27.41 6.32 -15.94
N VAL A 191 28.12 5.77 -14.96
CA VAL A 191 29.49 5.27 -15.17
C VAL A 191 29.51 4.20 -16.28
N LEU A 192 28.49 3.35 -16.33
CA LEU A 192 28.34 2.33 -17.37
C LEU A 192 27.91 2.92 -18.73
N LEU A 193 27.12 4.00 -18.72
CA LEU A 193 26.78 4.76 -19.94
C LEU A 193 28.02 5.39 -20.57
N TRP A 194 28.88 5.98 -19.76
CA TRP A 194 30.16 6.53 -20.19
C TRP A 194 31.05 5.45 -20.81
N ALA A 195 31.13 4.27 -20.19
CA ALA A 195 31.91 3.15 -20.70
C ALA A 195 31.42 2.63 -22.05
N SER A 196 30.13 2.82 -22.37
CA SER A 196 29.51 2.35 -23.61
C SER A 196 29.37 3.44 -24.69
N ILE A 197 29.82 4.68 -24.43
CA ILE A 197 29.67 5.84 -25.33
C ILE A 197 28.21 5.98 -25.81
N SER A 198 27.26 5.67 -24.93
CA SER A 198 25.84 5.69 -25.28
C SER A 198 25.32 7.13 -25.33
N SER A 199 24.43 7.43 -26.27
CA SER A 199 23.74 8.73 -26.36
C SER A 199 22.79 9.01 -25.20
N ALA A 200 22.44 8.00 -24.40
CA ALA A 200 21.63 8.14 -23.18
C ALA A 200 22.46 8.60 -21.96
N THR A 201 23.75 8.89 -22.14
CA THR A 201 24.64 9.40 -21.10
C THR A 201 24.16 10.77 -20.61
N LEU A 202 24.02 10.94 -19.28
CA LEU A 202 23.73 12.26 -18.75
C LEU A 202 25.03 13.07 -18.75
N PRO A 203 25.06 14.27 -19.35
CA PRO A 203 26.25 15.10 -19.35
C PRO A 203 26.64 15.49 -17.92
N PRO A 204 27.92 15.70 -17.63
CA PRO A 204 28.37 16.05 -16.27
C PRO A 204 27.75 17.36 -15.77
N THR A 205 27.32 18.24 -16.68
CA THR A 205 26.59 19.47 -16.38
C THR A 205 25.23 19.21 -15.74
N THR A 206 24.49 18.18 -16.17
CA THR A 206 23.18 17.86 -15.57
C THR A 206 23.36 17.24 -14.19
N PHE A 207 24.42 16.47 -13.95
CA PHE A 207 24.79 16.03 -12.59
C PHE A 207 25.05 17.20 -11.65
N LEU A 208 25.85 18.18 -12.08
CA LEU A 208 26.13 19.37 -11.29
C LEU A 208 24.84 20.19 -11.04
N ALA A 209 23.99 20.34 -12.05
CA ALA A 209 22.71 21.05 -11.92
C ALA A 209 21.76 20.36 -10.93
N LEU A 210 21.68 19.01 -10.96
CA LEU A 210 20.87 18.24 -10.01
C LEU A 210 21.38 18.37 -8.57
N LEU A 211 22.72 18.33 -8.38
CA LEU A 211 23.33 18.57 -7.07
C LEU A 211 23.08 20.00 -6.58
N ALA A 212 23.22 21.00 -7.44
CA ALA A 212 22.94 22.40 -7.11
C ALA A 212 21.45 22.60 -6.74
N LEU A 213 20.52 22.04 -7.51
CA LEU A 213 19.08 22.10 -7.21
C LEU A 213 18.76 21.44 -5.86
N TRP A 214 19.42 20.33 -5.53
CA TRP A 214 19.24 19.64 -4.25
C TRP A 214 19.80 20.43 -3.05
N PHE A 215 21.06 20.87 -3.12
CA PHE A 215 21.70 21.59 -2.00
C PHE A 215 21.21 23.03 -1.85
N CYS A 216 21.01 23.77 -2.95
CA CYS A 216 20.64 25.18 -2.89
C CYS A 216 19.14 25.40 -2.67
N ILE A 217 18.27 24.54 -3.21
CA ILE A 217 16.81 24.78 -3.22
C ILE A 217 16.06 23.79 -2.33
N SER A 218 16.28 22.49 -2.49
CA SER A 218 15.53 21.49 -1.71
C SER A 218 15.92 21.47 -0.24
N THR A 219 17.22 21.64 0.07
CA THR A 219 17.74 21.59 1.45
C THR A 219 17.12 22.66 2.36
N PRO A 220 17.13 23.97 2.01
CA PRO A 220 16.51 24.99 2.85
C PRO A 220 15.03 24.72 3.12
N TRP A 221 14.30 24.20 2.14
CA TRP A 221 12.87 23.92 2.26
C TRP A 221 12.57 22.83 3.30
N VAL A 222 13.40 21.78 3.33
CA VAL A 222 13.33 20.73 4.37
C VAL A 222 13.69 21.29 5.75
N PHE A 223 14.69 22.17 5.83
CA PHE A 223 15.08 22.82 7.10
C PHE A 223 13.95 23.69 7.66
N ILE A 224 13.28 24.48 6.82
CA ILE A 224 12.10 25.27 7.21
C ILE A 224 11.01 24.35 7.77
N GLY A 225 10.69 23.26 7.06
CA GLY A 225 9.73 22.26 7.53
C GLY A 225 10.10 21.65 8.88
N ALA A 226 11.36 21.24 9.04
CA ALA A 226 11.86 20.64 10.27
C ALA A 226 11.82 21.61 11.46
N TYR A 227 12.20 22.87 11.24
CA TYR A 227 12.12 23.93 12.25
C TYR A 227 10.66 24.14 12.72
N LEU A 228 9.71 24.23 11.78
CA LEU A 228 8.29 24.34 12.09
C LEU A 228 7.75 23.12 12.84
N GLY A 229 8.21 21.91 12.49
CA GLY A 229 7.86 20.67 13.17
C GLY A 229 8.35 20.63 14.62
N PHE A 230 9.57 21.11 14.87
CA PHE A 230 10.15 21.18 16.20
C PHE A 230 9.55 22.24 17.10
N LYS A 231 9.08 23.36 16.54
CA LYS A 231 8.44 24.41 17.34
C LYS A 231 7.12 23.95 17.98
N ARG A 232 6.43 22.98 17.37
CA ARG A 232 5.17 22.44 17.92
C ARG A 232 5.39 21.54 19.14
N SER A 233 4.40 21.49 20.03
CA SER A 233 4.41 20.67 21.25
C SER A 233 4.51 19.18 20.94
N VAL A 234 5.20 18.42 21.80
CA VAL A 234 5.35 16.97 21.64
C VAL A 234 3.98 16.30 21.66
N TYR A 235 3.78 15.29 20.81
CA TYR A 235 2.60 14.44 20.93
C TYR A 235 2.61 13.76 22.30
N LYS A 236 1.60 14.04 23.13
CA LYS A 236 1.42 13.33 24.40
C LYS A 236 0.96 11.91 24.07
N ASN A 237 1.79 10.93 24.41
CA ASN A 237 1.39 9.53 24.30
C ASN A 237 0.21 9.28 25.25
N PRO A 238 -0.80 8.49 24.82
CA PRO A 238 -1.95 8.19 25.68
C PRO A 238 -1.52 7.46 26.96
N VAL A 239 -0.42 6.69 26.86
CA VAL A 239 0.11 5.81 27.88
C VAL A 239 1.55 6.17 28.25
N ARG A 240 1.87 6.03 29.54
CA ARG A 240 3.24 6.15 30.05
C ARG A 240 4.02 4.88 29.75
N ILE A 241 5.25 5.04 29.28
CA ILE A 241 6.11 3.91 28.93
C ILE A 241 6.70 3.27 30.20
N ASN A 242 6.70 1.94 30.27
CA ASN A 242 7.35 1.18 31.34
C ASN A 242 8.87 1.27 31.23
N GLN A 243 9.58 1.34 32.35
CA GLN A 243 11.04 1.48 32.34
C GLN A 243 11.74 0.22 31.83
N ILE A 244 11.25 -0.96 32.23
CA ILE A 244 11.84 -2.26 31.88
C ILE A 244 11.05 -2.85 30.71
N PRO A 245 11.71 -3.22 29.59
CA PRO A 245 11.04 -3.86 28.47
C PRO A 245 10.59 -5.27 28.84
N ARG A 246 9.35 -5.61 28.49
CA ARG A 246 8.84 -6.97 28.62
C ARG A 246 9.51 -7.93 27.63
N GLN A 247 9.68 -9.19 28.04
CA GLN A 247 10.07 -10.29 27.14
C GLN A 247 8.92 -10.63 26.19
N ILE A 248 9.24 -10.75 24.90
CA ILE A 248 8.26 -11.07 23.84
C ILE A 248 8.10 -12.59 23.79
N PRO A 249 6.87 -13.14 23.83
CA PRO A 249 6.65 -14.57 23.72
C PRO A 249 7.00 -15.09 22.33
N GLU A 250 7.19 -16.41 22.21
CA GLU A 250 7.45 -17.04 20.92
C GLU A 250 6.29 -16.81 19.95
N GLN A 251 6.64 -16.29 18.76
CA GLN A 251 5.67 -15.89 17.76
C GLN A 251 5.28 -17.07 16.87
N PRO A 252 3.98 -17.25 16.55
CA PRO A 252 3.55 -18.24 15.58
C PRO A 252 4.16 -17.96 14.20
N PHE A 253 4.25 -19.00 13.37
CA PHE A 253 4.94 -18.92 12.08
C PHE A 253 4.48 -17.75 11.19
N TYR A 254 3.17 -17.49 11.15
CA TYR A 254 2.57 -16.44 10.31
C TYR A 254 2.84 -15.00 10.78
N THR A 255 3.16 -14.76 12.06
CA THR A 255 3.55 -13.43 12.56
C THR A 255 5.05 -13.17 12.52
N LYS A 256 5.85 -14.14 12.04
CA LYS A 256 7.27 -13.91 11.78
C LYS A 256 7.45 -12.73 10.80
N PRO A 257 8.48 -11.89 11.00
CA PRO A 257 8.60 -10.61 10.31
C PRO A 257 8.62 -10.75 8.78
N LEU A 258 9.41 -11.69 8.24
CA LEU A 258 9.49 -11.92 6.80
C LEU A 258 8.17 -12.37 6.19
N LEU A 259 7.47 -13.30 6.85
CA LEU A 259 6.21 -13.83 6.32
C LEU A 259 5.11 -12.77 6.39
N SER A 260 5.04 -11.99 7.47
CA SER A 260 4.12 -10.87 7.58
C SER A 260 4.37 -9.78 6.53
N MET A 261 5.65 -9.54 6.17
CA MET A 261 6.00 -8.59 5.11
C MET A 261 5.55 -9.10 3.73
N LEU A 262 5.81 -10.38 3.43
CA LEU A 262 5.40 -11.01 2.18
C LEU A 262 3.87 -10.98 2.03
N THR A 263 3.13 -11.46 3.02
CA THR A 263 1.67 -11.51 2.94
C THR A 263 1.03 -10.12 2.87
N GLY A 264 1.60 -9.13 3.55
CA GLY A 264 1.10 -7.75 3.55
C GLY A 264 1.17 -7.06 2.18
N GLY A 265 2.19 -7.36 1.37
CA GLY A 265 2.41 -6.69 0.10
C GLY A 265 1.58 -7.23 -1.08
N ILE A 266 0.98 -8.42 -0.96
CA ILE A 266 0.27 -9.11 -2.06
C ILE A 266 -1.01 -8.37 -2.44
N LEU A 267 -1.84 -8.02 -1.46
CA LEU A 267 -3.15 -7.42 -1.71
C LEU A 267 -3.08 -6.03 -2.36
N PRO A 268 -2.22 -5.07 -1.94
CA PRO A 268 -2.08 -3.80 -2.64
C PRO A 268 -1.51 -3.99 -4.04
N PHE A 269 -0.64 -5.00 -4.23
CA PHE A 269 -0.12 -5.34 -5.55
C PHE A 269 -1.22 -5.84 -6.49
N CYS A 270 -2.18 -6.64 -6.02
CA CYS A 270 -3.31 -7.13 -6.83
C CYS A 270 -4.17 -6.01 -7.44
N CYS A 271 -4.15 -4.80 -6.87
CA CYS A 271 -4.95 -3.66 -7.34
C CYS A 271 -4.29 -2.82 -8.45
N ILE A 272 -2.98 -2.98 -8.69
CA ILE A 272 -2.16 -2.14 -9.58
C ILE A 272 -1.71 -2.79 -10.91
N PRO A 273 -1.77 -4.12 -11.19
CA PRO A 273 -1.02 -4.69 -12.32
C PRO A 273 -1.48 -4.20 -13.69
N ILE A 274 -2.78 -3.93 -13.84
CA ILE A 274 -3.35 -3.43 -15.10
C ILE A 274 -2.78 -2.04 -15.41
N GLN A 275 -2.77 -1.15 -14.44
CA GLN A 275 -2.29 0.23 -14.56
C GLN A 275 -0.78 0.25 -14.78
N LEU A 276 -0.07 -0.60 -14.05
CA LEU A 276 1.38 -0.74 -14.19
C LEU A 276 1.76 -1.16 -15.61
N SER A 277 0.99 -2.06 -16.24
CA SER A 277 1.22 -2.45 -17.64
C SER A 277 1.03 -1.29 -18.63
N PHE A 278 0.00 -0.45 -18.41
CA PHE A 278 -0.20 0.75 -19.22
C PHE A 278 0.89 1.79 -19.03
N ILE A 279 1.36 1.98 -17.79
CA ILE A 279 2.48 2.88 -17.47
C ILE A 279 3.76 2.39 -18.14
N PHE A 280 4.09 1.10 -18.02
CA PHE A 280 5.28 0.54 -18.66
C PHE A 280 5.21 0.66 -20.19
N LYS A 281 4.05 0.38 -20.80
CA LYS A 281 3.85 0.57 -22.23
C LYS A 281 4.04 2.04 -22.65
N SER A 282 3.53 2.98 -21.86
CA SER A 282 3.69 4.41 -22.13
C SER A 282 5.16 4.86 -22.09
N ILE A 283 5.91 4.42 -21.06
CA ILE A 283 7.32 4.78 -20.89
C ILE A 283 8.20 4.23 -22.01
N TRP A 284 8.02 2.94 -22.37
CA TRP A 284 8.94 2.26 -23.29
C TRP A 284 8.51 2.30 -24.76
N THR A 285 7.22 2.51 -25.06
CA THR A 285 6.71 2.66 -26.44
C THR A 285 6.49 4.14 -26.82
N HIS A 286 6.87 5.08 -25.94
CA HIS A 286 6.71 6.53 -26.13
C HIS A 286 5.28 6.98 -26.49
N GLN A 287 4.26 6.19 -26.13
CA GLN A 287 2.86 6.60 -26.28
C GLN A 287 2.39 7.34 -25.02
N TYR A 288 1.69 8.45 -25.18
CA TYR A 288 1.21 9.25 -24.06
C TYR A 288 0.16 8.49 -23.24
N TYR A 289 0.28 8.56 -21.91
CA TYR A 289 -0.72 8.01 -21.01
C TYR A 289 -1.89 8.99 -20.88
N HIS A 290 -3.01 8.69 -21.53
CA HIS A 290 -4.17 9.59 -21.56
C HIS A 290 -5.13 9.43 -20.37
N TYR A 291 -4.97 8.41 -19.52
CA TYR A 291 -5.97 8.02 -18.51
C TYR A 291 -5.63 8.49 -17.09
N PHE A 292 -5.24 9.76 -16.90
CA PHE A 292 -4.87 10.29 -15.57
C PHE A 292 -5.98 10.17 -14.51
N GLY A 293 -7.25 10.31 -14.92
CA GLY A 293 -8.41 10.11 -14.03
C GLY A 293 -8.49 8.70 -13.45
N PHE A 294 -8.22 7.69 -14.27
CA PHE A 294 -8.18 6.30 -13.82
C PHE A 294 -7.01 6.05 -12.86
N LEU A 295 -5.85 6.66 -13.14
CA LEU A 295 -4.68 6.57 -12.27
C LEU A 295 -4.92 7.18 -10.87
N LEU A 296 -5.68 8.29 -10.80
CA LEU A 296 -6.10 8.89 -9.52
C LEU A 296 -6.99 7.96 -8.70
N VAL A 297 -7.98 7.32 -9.32
CA VAL A 297 -8.85 6.34 -8.63
C VAL A 297 -8.02 5.18 -8.08
N VAL A 298 -7.07 4.68 -8.86
CA VAL A 298 -6.22 3.56 -8.46
C VAL A 298 -5.26 3.96 -7.35
N TYR A 299 -4.77 5.20 -7.36
CA TYR A 299 -3.97 5.73 -6.26
C TYR A 299 -4.77 5.81 -4.95
N ILE A 300 -6.05 6.18 -4.99
CA ILE A 300 -6.93 6.16 -3.81
C ILE A 300 -7.14 4.73 -3.32
N ILE A 301 -7.42 3.77 -4.21
CA ILE A 301 -7.55 2.35 -3.85
C ILE A 301 -6.26 1.82 -3.23
N LEU A 302 -5.10 2.23 -3.75
CA LEU A 302 -3.79 1.89 -3.19
C LEU A 302 -3.63 2.43 -1.76
N ILE A 303 -4.03 3.68 -1.50
CA ILE A 303 -3.97 4.26 -0.15
C ILE A 303 -4.85 3.46 0.82
N ILE A 304 -6.09 3.15 0.42
CA ILE A 304 -7.05 2.42 1.25
C ILE A 304 -6.53 1.00 1.56
N THR A 305 -6.13 0.25 0.54
CA THR A 305 -5.66 -1.13 0.70
C THR A 305 -4.36 -1.19 1.52
N CYS A 306 -3.38 -0.33 1.25
CA CYS A 306 -2.16 -0.22 2.07
C CYS A 306 -2.48 0.08 3.54
N SER A 307 -3.45 0.95 3.80
CA SER A 307 -3.85 1.32 5.16
C SER A 307 -4.56 0.16 5.88
N GLU A 308 -5.52 -0.49 5.21
CA GLU A 308 -6.32 -1.59 5.78
C GLU A 308 -5.45 -2.79 6.19
N ILE A 309 -4.55 -3.23 5.30
CA ILE A 309 -3.74 -4.43 5.54
C ILE A 309 -2.71 -4.17 6.62
N THR A 310 -2.10 -2.98 6.63
CA THR A 310 -1.14 -2.63 7.67
C THR A 310 -1.79 -2.51 9.02
N ILE A 311 -3.00 -1.92 9.12
CA ILE A 311 -3.79 -1.88 10.35
C ILE A 311 -4.13 -3.32 10.81
N SER A 312 -4.60 -4.17 9.89
CA SER A 312 -5.01 -5.54 10.20
C SER A 312 -3.84 -6.38 10.72
N LEU A 313 -2.69 -6.34 10.04
CA LEU A 313 -1.47 -7.04 10.48
C LEU A 313 -0.92 -6.43 11.78
N CYS A 314 -0.94 -5.10 11.92
CA CYS A 314 -0.56 -4.38 13.14
C CYS A 314 -1.42 -4.84 14.33
N TYR A 315 -2.72 -5.02 14.14
CA TYR A 315 -3.62 -5.58 15.14
C TYR A 315 -3.27 -7.03 15.51
N PHE A 316 -3.08 -7.92 14.53
CA PHE A 316 -2.68 -9.30 14.81
C PHE A 316 -1.34 -9.41 15.55
N HIS A 317 -0.35 -8.55 15.22
CA HIS A 317 0.93 -8.50 15.96
C HIS A 317 0.75 -8.04 17.41
N LEU A 318 -0.15 -7.09 17.65
CA LEU A 318 -0.49 -6.69 19.02
C LEU A 318 -1.21 -7.81 19.77
N CYS A 319 -2.07 -8.59 19.11
CA CYS A 319 -2.70 -9.77 19.72
C CYS A 319 -1.70 -10.86 20.11
N THR A 320 -0.56 -10.98 19.42
CA THR A 320 0.52 -11.92 19.78
C THR A 320 1.54 -11.35 20.77
N GLU A 321 1.21 -10.24 21.43
CA GLU A 321 2.04 -9.59 22.44
C GLU A 321 3.40 -9.04 21.95
N ASP A 322 3.56 -8.80 20.64
CA ASP A 322 4.75 -8.11 20.09
C ASP A 322 4.48 -6.60 19.96
N TYR A 323 5.23 -5.79 20.70
CA TYR A 323 5.14 -4.33 20.66
C TYR A 323 6.01 -3.68 19.57
N ASN A 324 6.81 -4.44 18.80
CA ASN A 324 7.71 -3.89 17.77
C ASN A 324 7.01 -3.59 16.44
N TRP A 325 5.91 -2.83 16.49
CA TRP A 325 5.08 -2.54 15.31
C TRP A 325 5.64 -1.43 14.41
N TRP A 326 6.52 -0.55 14.92
CA TRP A 326 7.04 0.62 14.19
C TRP A 326 7.66 0.29 12.82
N TRP A 327 8.70 -0.54 12.80
CA TRP A 327 9.34 -0.95 11.55
C TRP A 327 8.50 -1.94 10.76
N ARG A 328 7.78 -2.82 11.45
CA ARG A 328 6.93 -3.82 10.81
C ARG A 328 5.85 -3.16 9.96
N SER A 329 5.12 -2.18 10.50
CA SER A 329 4.07 -1.45 9.77
C SER A 329 4.57 -0.72 8.52
N PHE A 330 5.77 -0.14 8.59
CA PHE A 330 6.42 0.48 7.45
C PHE A 330 6.83 -0.55 6.38
N LEU A 331 7.43 -1.67 6.81
CA LEU A 331 7.93 -2.69 5.90
C LEU A 331 6.81 -3.53 5.26
N THR A 332 5.72 -3.81 5.96
CA THR A 332 4.61 -4.63 5.44
C THR A 332 3.91 -3.98 4.24
N SER A 333 3.65 -2.68 4.29
CA SER A 333 3.15 -1.91 3.15
C SER A 333 4.23 -1.57 2.12
N GLY A 334 5.46 -1.32 2.57
CA GLY A 334 6.60 -1.11 1.69
C GLY A 334 6.84 -2.28 0.73
N PHE A 335 6.65 -3.52 1.22
CA PHE A 335 6.93 -4.75 0.47
C PHE A 335 6.15 -4.88 -0.86
N THR A 336 5.04 -4.15 -1.03
CA THR A 336 4.34 -4.01 -2.33
C THR A 336 5.29 -3.60 -3.47
N ALA A 337 6.32 -2.78 -3.20
CA ALA A 337 7.31 -2.40 -4.20
C ALA A 337 8.17 -3.56 -4.71
N VAL A 338 8.41 -4.57 -3.89
CA VAL A 338 9.15 -5.78 -4.30
C VAL A 338 8.31 -6.56 -5.31
N TYR A 339 7.00 -6.67 -5.10
CA TYR A 339 6.10 -7.28 -6.08
C TYR A 339 6.04 -6.50 -7.40
N VAL A 340 6.05 -5.17 -7.34
CA VAL A 340 6.16 -4.32 -8.55
C VAL A 340 7.49 -4.56 -9.27
N PHE A 341 8.59 -4.72 -8.55
CA PHE A 341 9.89 -5.05 -9.14
C PHE A 341 9.88 -6.44 -9.82
N LEU A 342 9.30 -7.45 -9.18
CA LEU A 342 9.13 -8.77 -9.78
C LEU A 342 8.25 -8.74 -11.04
N TYR A 343 7.16 -7.96 -11.01
CA TYR A 343 6.31 -7.74 -12.17
C TYR A 343 7.07 -7.07 -13.33
N SER A 344 7.99 -6.15 -13.03
CA SER A 344 8.84 -5.55 -14.07
C SER A 344 9.75 -6.58 -14.75
N GLY A 345 10.29 -7.54 -13.99
CA GLY A 345 11.05 -8.66 -14.55
C GLY A 345 10.19 -9.55 -15.44
N PHE A 346 8.93 -9.81 -15.05
CA PHE A 346 7.97 -10.54 -15.89
C PHE A 346 7.68 -9.78 -17.20
N TYR A 347 7.37 -8.48 -17.10
CA TYR A 347 7.09 -7.63 -18.26
C TYR A 347 8.28 -7.53 -19.21
N PHE A 348 9.51 -7.48 -18.68
CA PHE A 348 10.74 -7.51 -19.46
C PHE A 348 10.85 -8.77 -20.34
N VAL A 349 10.49 -9.94 -19.80
CA VAL A 349 10.60 -11.22 -20.53
C VAL A 349 9.47 -11.39 -21.55
N THR A 350 8.24 -10.94 -21.24
CA THR A 350 7.08 -11.19 -22.09
C THR A 350 6.90 -10.19 -23.22
N GLU A 351 7.16 -8.90 -22.96
CA GLU A 351 6.79 -7.81 -23.88
C GLU A 351 8.02 -7.10 -24.49
N LEU A 352 9.13 -6.99 -23.77
CA LEU A 352 10.30 -6.23 -24.22
C LEU A 352 11.27 -7.08 -25.04
N LYS A 353 11.41 -6.76 -26.32
CA LYS A 353 12.42 -7.35 -27.23
C LYS A 353 13.74 -6.57 -27.19
N ILE A 354 14.37 -6.44 -26.02
CA ILE A 354 15.67 -5.76 -25.89
C ILE A 354 16.82 -6.78 -25.93
N SER A 355 17.60 -6.76 -27.02
CA SER A 355 18.78 -7.61 -27.22
C SER A 355 19.99 -7.17 -26.40
N ASP A 356 20.17 -5.86 -26.19
CA ASP A 356 21.44 -5.31 -25.74
C ASP A 356 21.58 -5.38 -24.22
N GLY A 357 22.67 -5.98 -23.73
CA GLY A 357 22.92 -6.14 -22.30
C GLY A 357 22.96 -4.82 -21.52
N ILE A 358 23.48 -3.76 -22.14
CA ILE A 358 23.55 -2.42 -21.57
C ILE A 358 22.13 -1.83 -21.38
N SER A 359 21.27 -1.97 -22.38
CA SER A 359 19.87 -1.52 -22.31
C SER A 359 19.05 -2.28 -21.26
N ARG A 360 19.35 -3.56 -21.02
CA ARG A 360 18.76 -4.34 -19.91
C ARG A 360 19.18 -3.78 -18.56
N PHE A 361 20.44 -3.41 -18.41
CA PHE A 361 20.93 -2.80 -17.18
C PHE A 361 20.22 -1.47 -16.90
N PHE A 362 19.97 -0.64 -17.92
CA PHE A 362 19.19 0.59 -17.77
C PHE A 362 17.76 0.34 -17.35
N TYR A 363 17.09 -0.62 -17.98
CA TYR A 363 15.74 -1.01 -17.62
C TYR A 363 15.64 -1.33 -16.11
N PHE A 364 16.49 -2.22 -15.62
CA PHE A 364 16.48 -2.62 -14.20
C PHE A 364 16.95 -1.50 -13.27
N GLY A 365 17.92 -0.67 -13.68
CA GLY A 365 18.41 0.46 -12.91
C GLY A 365 17.34 1.53 -12.66
N TYR A 366 16.66 1.98 -13.72
CA TYR A 366 15.56 2.94 -13.59
C TYR A 366 14.36 2.34 -12.86
N THR A 367 14.04 1.08 -13.13
CA THR A 367 12.94 0.41 -12.44
C THR A 367 13.20 0.26 -10.95
N LEU A 368 14.46 0.00 -10.54
CA LEU A 368 14.86 -0.04 -9.12
C LEU A 368 14.64 1.31 -8.42
N MET A 369 14.93 2.43 -9.10
CA MET A 369 14.70 3.77 -8.54
C MET A 369 13.21 4.06 -8.36
N VAL A 370 12.38 3.65 -9.33
CA VAL A 370 10.92 3.81 -9.29
C VAL A 370 10.33 2.96 -8.17
N THR A 371 10.73 1.68 -8.05
CA THR A 371 10.24 0.79 -7.00
C THR A 371 10.73 1.22 -5.62
N PHE A 372 11.95 1.75 -5.49
CA PHE A 372 12.40 2.35 -4.23
C PHE A 372 11.54 3.56 -3.82
N SER A 373 11.16 4.41 -4.77
CA SER A 373 10.26 5.54 -4.50
C SER A 373 8.87 5.06 -4.09
N LEU A 374 8.35 4.00 -4.74
CA LEU A 374 7.09 3.38 -4.40
C LEU A 374 7.13 2.71 -3.01
N PHE A 375 8.26 2.10 -2.63
CA PHE A 375 8.48 1.50 -1.31
C PHE A 375 8.35 2.55 -0.19
N LEU A 376 8.93 3.74 -0.39
CA LEU A 376 8.78 4.86 0.54
C LEU A 376 7.33 5.34 0.58
N LEU A 377 6.68 5.50 -0.57
CA LEU A 377 5.29 5.94 -0.63
C LEU A 377 4.36 4.97 0.11
N THR A 378 4.37 3.67 -0.23
CA THR A 378 3.45 2.70 0.38
C THR A 378 3.78 2.46 1.84
N GLY A 379 5.08 2.38 2.18
CA GLY A 379 5.56 2.24 3.55
C GLY A 379 5.09 3.36 4.47
N THR A 380 5.06 4.60 3.98
CA THR A 380 4.61 5.74 4.77
C THR A 380 3.11 5.82 4.97
N ILE A 381 2.33 5.49 3.95
CA ILE A 381 0.87 5.41 4.06
C ILE A 381 0.51 4.38 5.14
N GLY A 382 1.08 3.18 5.07
CA GLY A 382 0.81 2.12 6.05
C GLY A 382 1.30 2.46 7.46
N PHE A 383 2.48 3.08 7.58
CA PHE A 383 3.00 3.54 8.87
C PHE A 383 2.09 4.58 9.52
N LEU A 384 1.67 5.61 8.79
CA LEU A 384 0.81 6.67 9.31
C LEU A 384 -0.58 6.13 9.70
N ALA A 385 -1.11 5.18 8.94
CA ALA A 385 -2.37 4.50 9.24
C ALA A 385 -2.30 3.69 10.54
N CYS A 386 -1.31 2.79 10.69
CA CYS A 386 -1.11 2.03 11.94
C CYS A 386 -0.74 2.95 13.12
N PHE A 387 0.03 4.03 12.90
CA PHE A 387 0.31 5.04 13.93
C PHE A 387 -0.96 5.72 14.46
N TRP A 388 -1.88 6.11 13.58
CA TRP A 388 -3.15 6.71 13.97
C TRP A 388 -4.06 5.71 14.69
N PHE A 389 -4.17 4.49 14.14
CA PHE A 389 -4.95 3.38 14.70
C PHE A 389 -4.52 3.00 16.12
N VAL A 390 -3.22 2.78 16.34
CA VAL A 390 -2.66 2.43 17.67
C VAL A 390 -3.01 3.52 18.68
N ARG A 391 -2.89 4.80 18.31
CA ARG A 391 -3.24 5.90 19.22
C ARG A 391 -4.72 5.91 19.59
N ILE A 392 -5.62 5.55 18.66
CA ILE A 392 -7.05 5.46 18.94
C ILE A 392 -7.32 4.33 19.93
N ILE A 393 -6.88 3.11 19.65
CA ILE A 393 -7.11 1.94 20.51
C ILE A 393 -6.65 2.21 21.94
N TYR A 394 -5.41 2.68 22.11
CA TYR A 394 -4.85 2.92 23.44
C TYR A 394 -5.41 4.19 24.11
N SER A 395 -6.05 5.09 23.37
CA SER A 395 -6.78 6.22 23.97
C SER A 395 -8.14 5.81 24.53
N VAL A 396 -8.84 4.87 23.88
CA VAL A 396 -10.15 4.36 24.32
C VAL A 396 -9.99 3.51 25.57
N ILE A 397 -9.03 2.60 25.58
CA ILE A 397 -8.79 1.64 26.67
C ILE A 397 -8.47 2.32 28.00
N LYS A 398 -7.89 3.53 27.96
CA LYS A 398 -7.60 4.32 29.16
C LYS A 398 -8.86 4.70 29.95
N PHE A 399 -10.01 4.85 29.29
CA PHE A 399 -11.27 5.22 29.95
C PHE A 399 -11.85 4.10 30.80
N ASP A 400 -11.66 2.83 30.40
CA ASP A 400 -12.22 1.68 31.13
C ASP A 400 -11.47 1.37 32.42
N TYR A 401 -10.13 1.54 32.43
CA TYR A 401 -9.32 1.28 33.64
C TYR A 401 -9.36 2.41 34.68
N MET A 402 -9.76 3.63 34.29
CA MET A 402 -10.04 4.71 35.25
C MET A 402 -11.39 4.53 35.96
N LYS A 403 -12.22 3.55 35.54
CA LYS A 403 -13.34 3.02 36.31
C LYS A 403 -12.91 1.85 37.22
N GLN A 404 -11.72 1.88 37.79
CA GLN A 404 -11.50 1.08 39.00
C GLN A 404 -12.44 1.65 40.08
N PRO A 405 -13.20 0.80 40.81
CA PRO A 405 -14.04 1.26 41.90
C PRO A 405 -13.19 2.10 42.84
N SER A 406 -13.72 3.26 43.22
CA SER A 406 -13.06 4.12 44.19
C SER A 406 -12.85 3.31 45.48
N ILE A 407 -11.82 3.61 46.26
CA ILE A 407 -11.58 2.93 47.56
C ILE A 407 -12.84 2.96 48.45
N ASN A 408 -13.72 3.96 48.25
CA ASN A 408 -15.01 4.08 48.92
C ASN A 408 -16.01 2.96 48.52
N ASP A 409 -16.00 2.52 47.25
CA ASP A 409 -16.85 1.43 46.77
C ASP A 409 -16.42 0.08 47.35
N ILE A 410 -15.12 -0.12 47.60
CA ILE A 410 -14.59 -1.32 48.26
C ILE A 410 -14.99 -1.32 49.76
N SER A 411 -15.05 -0.16 50.41
CA SER A 411 -15.47 -0.07 51.82
C SER A 411 -16.94 -0.45 52.04
N ASN A 412 -17.80 -0.29 51.03
CA ASN A 412 -19.21 -0.67 51.08
C ASN A 412 -19.46 -2.18 50.90
N TYR A 413 -18.45 -2.95 50.48
CA TYR A 413 -18.53 -4.41 50.46
C TYR A 413 -18.11 -5.06 51.79
N PHE A 414 -17.52 -4.28 52.71
CA PHE A 414 -17.08 -4.72 54.03
C PHE A 414 -17.92 -4.15 55.20
N LYS A 415 -19.09 -3.55 54.89
CA LYS A 415 -20.17 -3.27 55.84
C LYS A 415 -21.36 -4.16 55.49
#